data_AF-A0AAV7Z7A0-F1
#
_entry.id   AF-A0AAV7Z7A0-F1
#
_cell.length_a   1.000
_cell.length_b   1.000
_cell.length_c   1.000
_cell.angle_alpha   90.00
_cell.angle_beta   90.00
_cell.angle_gamma   90.00
#
_symmetry.space_group_name_H-M   'P 1'
#
loop_
_entity.id
_entity.type
_entity.pdbx_description
1 polymer ?
#
loop_
_entity_poly.entity_id
_entity_poly.type
_entity_poly.pdbx_seq_one_letter_code
_entity_poly.pdbx_strand_id
1 'polypeptide(L)'
;MLIKDRIQRSKEFSILVFGNENISSGVLLNTLKRTKKYSQSKIEQLKPKVITNFLGPIISTIRSLDPESINENTKKSSNYLKSLTTYDLTNYSKIYKNLKIIWKDPSAQKQCLNHHHRNVIKYFFNNYERYFSEEFELTLDDVLISKNSYDSGVEKFNIKIDGIKLNIINVTKPIMNGKWLNVFDNVNLIIYCASLTDYNRQSKQIRNKK
;
A
#
# COMPACT_ATOMS: atom_id res chain seq x y z
N MET A 1 23.49 0.60 -34.09
CA MET A 1 22.95 0.48 -32.71
C MET A 1 22.41 1.82 -32.21
N LEU A 2 23.20 2.90 -32.23
CA LEU A 2 22.84 4.25 -31.75
C LEU A 2 21.56 4.90 -32.34
N ILE A 3 21.24 4.68 -33.62
CA ILE A 3 20.04 5.29 -34.26
C ILE A 3 18.76 4.59 -33.82
N LYS A 4 18.76 3.26 -33.73
CA LYS A 4 17.61 2.48 -33.21
C LYS A 4 17.33 2.84 -31.75
N ASP A 5 18.37 2.97 -30.94
CA ASP A 5 18.24 3.41 -29.54
C ASP A 5 17.72 4.84 -29.43
N ARG A 6 18.12 5.75 -30.34
CA ARG A 6 17.57 7.13 -30.41
C ARG A 6 16.08 7.15 -30.77
N ILE A 7 15.67 6.37 -31.77
CA ILE A 7 14.26 6.26 -32.19
C ILE A 7 13.42 5.57 -31.09
N GLN A 8 14.01 4.65 -30.35
CA GLN A 8 13.33 3.99 -29.25
C GLN A 8 13.17 4.94 -28.05
N ARG A 9 14.20 5.75 -27.74
CA ARG A 9 14.12 6.81 -26.72
C ARG A 9 13.16 7.93 -27.08
N SER A 10 12.99 8.29 -28.36
CA SER A 10 12.01 9.30 -28.76
C SER A 10 10.55 8.86 -28.53
N LYS A 11 10.33 7.57 -28.23
CA LYS A 11 9.02 7.00 -27.84
C LYS A 11 8.91 6.72 -26.35
N GLU A 12 9.89 7.14 -25.54
CA GLU A 12 9.84 7.07 -24.09
C GLU A 12 9.61 8.46 -23.50
N PHE A 13 8.69 8.56 -22.55
CA PHE A 13 8.36 9.81 -21.86
C PHE A 13 8.37 9.57 -20.35
N SER A 14 9.28 10.24 -19.65
CA SER A 14 9.50 10.08 -18.22
C SER A 14 8.71 11.10 -17.41
N ILE A 15 7.93 10.62 -16.43
CA ILE A 15 7.05 11.43 -15.58
C ILE A 15 7.47 11.22 -14.12
N LEU A 16 7.74 12.32 -13.42
CA LEU A 16 7.98 12.34 -11.98
C LEU A 16 6.72 12.80 -11.25
N VAL A 17 6.29 12.01 -10.26
CA VAL A 17 5.13 12.29 -9.41
C VAL A 17 5.61 12.43 -7.96
N PHE A 18 5.28 13.55 -7.31
CA PHE A 18 5.54 13.74 -5.87
C PHE A 18 4.47 14.65 -5.24
N GLY A 19 4.36 14.62 -3.91
CA GLY A 19 3.30 15.34 -3.20
C GLY A 19 3.43 15.24 -1.68
N ASN A 20 2.67 16.08 -0.97
CA ASN A 20 2.79 16.25 0.49
C ASN A 20 2.13 15.11 1.30
N GLU A 21 1.30 14.28 0.67
CA GLU A 21 0.78 13.05 1.26
C GLU A 21 0.71 11.93 0.21
N ASN A 22 1.05 10.71 0.64
CA ASN A 22 1.06 9.49 -0.19
C ASN A 22 -0.31 9.12 -0.78
N ILE A 23 -1.38 9.78 -0.34
CA ILE A 23 -2.75 9.47 -0.71
C ILE A 23 -3.08 10.00 -2.11
N SER A 24 -2.74 11.26 -2.42
CA SER A 24 -3.13 11.91 -3.68
C SER A 24 -2.31 11.39 -4.87
N SER A 25 -0.98 11.31 -4.72
CA SER A 25 -0.12 10.65 -5.70
C SER A 25 -0.48 9.17 -5.83
N GLY A 26 -0.77 8.49 -4.72
CA GLY A 26 -1.20 7.09 -4.71
C GLY A 26 -2.43 6.82 -5.58
N VAL A 27 -3.46 7.67 -5.53
CA VAL A 27 -4.67 7.53 -6.36
C VAL A 27 -4.35 7.66 -7.86
N LEU A 28 -3.57 8.67 -8.25
CA LEU A 28 -3.14 8.84 -9.63
C LEU A 28 -2.36 7.61 -10.12
N LEU A 29 -1.39 7.16 -9.33
CA LEU A 29 -0.54 6.03 -9.68
C LEU A 29 -1.34 4.72 -9.75
N ASN A 30 -2.32 4.52 -8.87
CA ASN A 30 -3.19 3.36 -8.92
C ASN A 30 -4.08 3.38 -10.17
N THR A 31 -4.58 4.56 -10.56
CA THR A 31 -5.31 4.73 -11.83
C THR A 31 -4.43 4.41 -13.04
N LEU A 32 -3.18 4.89 -13.05
CA LEU A 32 -2.22 4.59 -14.10
C LEU A 32 -1.85 3.10 -14.12
N LYS A 33 -1.62 2.48 -12.96
CA LYS A 33 -1.36 1.04 -12.85
C LYS A 33 -2.55 0.20 -13.31
N ARG A 34 -3.79 0.70 -13.23
CA ARG A 34 -4.98 0.02 -13.78
C ARG A 34 -4.96 -0.11 -15.30
N THR A 35 -4.28 0.79 -16.00
CA THR A 35 -4.06 0.63 -17.45
C THR A 35 -3.11 -0.53 -17.78
N LYS A 36 -2.35 -1.02 -16.79
CA LYS A 36 -1.44 -2.14 -16.96
C LYS A 36 -2.21 -3.45 -16.88
N LYS A 37 -2.30 -4.15 -18.01
CA LYS A 37 -2.79 -5.53 -18.04
C LYS A 37 -1.74 -6.44 -17.41
N TYR A 38 -2.05 -7.01 -16.26
CA TYR A 38 -1.26 -8.09 -15.67
C TYR A 38 -1.69 -9.42 -16.27
N SER A 39 -0.72 -10.30 -16.56
CA SER A 39 -1.05 -11.69 -16.93
C SER A 39 -1.56 -12.44 -15.70
N GLN A 40 -2.45 -13.42 -15.90
CA GLN A 40 -2.98 -14.26 -14.81
C GLN A 40 -1.84 -14.95 -14.03
N SER A 41 -0.82 -15.43 -14.74
CA SER A 41 0.38 -16.02 -14.14
C SER A 41 1.14 -15.06 -13.22
N LYS A 42 1.15 -13.76 -13.54
CA LYS A 42 1.82 -12.76 -12.72
C LYS A 42 1.01 -12.40 -11.48
N ILE A 43 -0.31 -12.40 -11.61
CA ILE A 43 -1.25 -12.19 -10.51
C ILE A 43 -1.10 -13.31 -9.47
N GLU A 44 -1.06 -14.57 -9.90
CA GLU A 44 -0.86 -15.71 -8.99
C GLU A 44 0.46 -15.62 -8.20
N GLN A 45 1.56 -15.24 -8.85
CA GLN A 45 2.85 -15.04 -8.18
C GLN A 45 2.84 -13.92 -7.13
N LEU A 46 1.90 -12.96 -7.23
CA LEU A 46 1.79 -11.85 -6.29
C LEU A 46 0.95 -12.20 -5.06
N LYS A 47 0.15 -13.27 -5.10
CA LYS A 47 -0.82 -13.63 -4.06
C LYS A 47 -0.22 -13.73 -2.65
N PRO A 48 0.89 -14.46 -2.40
CA PRO A 48 1.52 -14.50 -1.07
C PRO A 48 2.00 -13.12 -0.61
N LYS A 49 2.58 -12.34 -1.53
CA LYS A 49 3.11 -11.01 -1.23
C LYS A 49 1.99 -10.02 -0.87
N VAL A 50 0.85 -10.09 -1.55
CA VAL A 50 -0.31 -9.24 -1.27
C VAL A 50 -0.89 -9.53 0.11
N ILE A 51 -1.00 -10.81 0.48
CA ILE A 51 -1.50 -11.19 1.81
C ILE A 51 -0.55 -10.67 2.90
N THR A 52 0.75 -10.92 2.78
CA THR A 52 1.75 -10.40 3.73
C THR A 52 1.69 -8.87 3.83
N ASN A 53 1.49 -8.21 2.69
CA ASN A 53 1.39 -6.75 2.65
C ASN A 53 0.16 -6.20 3.40
N PHE A 54 -0.96 -6.93 3.39
CA PHE A 54 -2.13 -6.57 4.19
C PHE A 54 -1.92 -6.84 5.68
N LEU A 55 -1.31 -7.99 6.01
CA LEU A 55 -1.16 -8.41 7.39
C LEU A 55 -0.25 -7.48 8.21
N GLY A 56 0.77 -6.87 7.60
CA GLY A 56 1.65 -5.92 8.29
C GLY A 56 0.91 -4.78 9.01
N PRO A 57 0.16 -3.92 8.28
CA PRO A 57 -0.67 -2.86 8.88
C PRO A 57 -1.72 -3.37 9.86
N ILE A 58 -2.32 -4.53 9.59
CA ILE A 58 -3.35 -5.11 10.46
C ILE A 58 -2.76 -5.52 11.80
N ILE A 59 -1.65 -6.26 11.79
CA ILE A 59 -0.94 -6.66 13.01
C ILE A 59 -0.44 -5.42 13.77
N SER A 60 0.09 -4.41 13.05
CA SER A 60 0.48 -3.13 13.66
C SER A 60 -0.68 -2.45 14.38
N THR A 61 -1.88 -2.53 13.82
CA THR A 61 -3.09 -1.95 14.41
C THR A 61 -3.59 -2.78 15.60
N ILE A 62 -3.54 -4.10 15.50
CA ILE A 62 -3.88 -5.01 16.60
C ILE A 62 -2.93 -4.78 17.80
N ARG A 63 -1.65 -4.49 17.53
CA ARG A 63 -0.66 -4.14 18.56
C ARG A 63 -1.04 -2.89 19.34
N SER A 64 -1.68 -1.91 18.71
CA SER A 64 -2.08 -0.64 19.34
C SER A 64 -3.48 -0.64 19.95
N LEU A 65 -4.22 -1.76 19.91
CA LEU A 65 -5.50 -1.88 20.61
C LEU A 65 -5.31 -1.71 22.11
N ASP A 66 -6.15 -0.86 22.71
CA ASP A 66 -6.24 -0.68 24.15
C ASP A 66 -6.89 -1.93 24.78
N PRO A 67 -6.16 -2.71 25.60
CA PRO A 67 -6.67 -3.93 26.20
C PRO A 67 -7.87 -3.67 27.13
N GLU A 68 -7.98 -2.51 27.78
CA GLU A 68 -9.08 -2.25 28.72
C GLU A 68 -10.43 -2.08 28.01
N SER A 69 -10.39 -1.64 26.76
CA SER A 69 -11.57 -1.33 25.94
C SER A 69 -12.16 -2.52 25.16
N ILE A 70 -11.47 -3.68 25.13
CA ILE A 70 -11.83 -4.84 24.31
C ILE A 70 -12.21 -6.06 25.17
N ASN A 71 -13.01 -6.96 24.60
CA ASN A 71 -13.44 -8.16 25.33
C ASN A 71 -12.33 -9.22 25.47
N GLU A 72 -12.53 -10.18 26.38
CA GLU A 72 -11.53 -11.22 26.70
C GLU A 72 -11.17 -12.13 25.52
N ASN A 73 -12.12 -12.42 24.63
CA ASN A 73 -11.85 -13.22 23.43
C ASN A 73 -10.98 -12.42 22.45
N THR A 74 -11.27 -11.13 22.27
CA THR A 74 -10.47 -10.20 21.46
C THR A 74 -9.05 -10.08 22.03
N LYS A 75 -8.88 -10.02 23.36
CA LYS A 75 -7.55 -10.02 24.01
C LYS A 75 -6.75 -11.26 23.65
N LYS A 76 -7.33 -12.45 23.84
CA LYS A 76 -6.68 -13.73 23.52
C LYS A 76 -6.31 -13.82 22.04
N SER A 77 -7.22 -13.45 21.15
CA SER A 77 -6.96 -13.44 19.70
C SER A 77 -5.91 -12.40 19.30
N SER A 78 -5.92 -11.22 19.92
CA SER A 78 -4.91 -10.20 19.70
C SER A 78 -3.54 -10.67 20.13
N ASN A 79 -3.41 -11.30 21.31
CA ASN A 79 -2.15 -11.84 21.80
C ASN A 79 -1.56 -12.90 20.86
N TYR A 80 -2.40 -13.81 20.35
CA TYR A 80 -1.98 -14.78 19.35
C TYR A 80 -1.46 -14.12 18.06
N LEU A 81 -2.17 -13.13 17.53
CA LEU A 81 -1.73 -12.44 16.30
C LEU A 81 -0.49 -11.56 16.52
N LYS A 82 -0.33 -11.00 17.73
CA LYS A 82 0.86 -10.23 18.11
C LYS A 82 2.12 -11.10 18.18
N SER A 83 1.99 -12.37 18.59
CA SER A 83 3.10 -13.32 18.70
C SER A 83 3.55 -13.92 17.37
N LEU A 84 2.80 -13.74 16.28
CA LEU A 84 3.21 -14.21 14.96
C LEU A 84 4.46 -13.46 14.48
N THR A 85 5.47 -14.21 14.07
CA THR A 85 6.61 -13.70 13.32
C THR A 85 6.29 -13.72 11.82
N THR A 86 7.12 -13.06 11.01
CA THR A 86 6.97 -13.04 9.54
C THR A 86 7.00 -14.44 8.90
N TYR A 87 7.53 -15.46 9.60
CA TYR A 87 7.59 -16.84 9.13
C TYR A 87 6.35 -17.67 9.53
N ASP A 88 5.53 -17.19 10.48
CA ASP A 88 4.37 -17.93 11.00
C ASP A 88 3.08 -17.72 10.18
N LEU A 89 3.18 -17.02 9.04
CA LEU A 89 2.03 -16.68 8.18
C LEU A 89 1.48 -17.87 7.37
N THR A 90 1.87 -19.10 7.69
CA THR A 90 1.48 -20.33 6.99
C THR A 90 0.15 -20.90 7.50
N ASN A 91 -0.26 -20.60 8.73
CA ASN A 91 -1.52 -21.10 9.30
C ASN A 91 -2.70 -20.17 9.02
N TYR A 92 -3.12 -20.14 7.76
CA TYR A 92 -4.21 -19.29 7.26
C TYR A 92 -5.53 -19.45 8.04
N SER A 93 -5.91 -20.68 8.38
CA SER A 93 -7.15 -20.96 9.13
C SER A 93 -7.14 -20.35 10.54
N LYS A 94 -6.02 -20.49 11.26
CA LYS A 94 -5.90 -19.93 12.62
C LYS A 94 -5.81 -18.40 12.60
N ILE A 95 -5.14 -17.83 11.60
CA ILE A 95 -5.11 -16.38 11.38
C ILE A 95 -6.51 -15.86 11.11
N TYR A 96 -7.24 -16.48 10.17
CA TYR A 96 -8.62 -16.12 9.83
C TYR A 96 -9.53 -16.13 11.06
N LYS A 97 -9.51 -17.20 11.85
CA LYS A 97 -10.35 -17.33 13.05
C LYS A 97 -10.11 -16.20 14.04
N ASN A 98 -8.85 -15.85 14.31
CA ASN A 98 -8.51 -14.78 15.26
C ASN A 98 -8.84 -13.39 14.71
N LEU A 99 -8.62 -13.15 13.41
CA LEU A 99 -9.05 -11.91 12.76
C LEU A 99 -10.58 -11.74 12.81
N LYS A 100 -11.34 -12.81 12.60
CA LYS A 100 -12.80 -12.80 12.69
C LYS A 100 -13.30 -12.48 14.09
N ILE A 101 -12.64 -12.98 15.14
CA ILE A 101 -12.97 -12.64 16.54
C ILE A 101 -12.74 -11.15 16.80
N ILE A 102 -11.57 -10.63 16.41
CA ILE A 102 -11.21 -9.22 16.62
C ILE A 102 -12.16 -8.31 15.84
N TRP A 103 -12.46 -8.63 14.58
CA TRP A 103 -13.32 -7.80 13.76
C TRP A 103 -14.79 -7.85 14.19
N LYS A 104 -15.23 -8.81 15.01
CA LYS A 104 -16.59 -8.80 15.58
C LYS A 104 -16.74 -7.87 16.78
N ASP A 105 -15.64 -7.43 17.39
CA ASP A 105 -15.65 -6.55 18.56
C ASP A 105 -15.80 -5.08 18.11
N PRO A 106 -16.90 -4.37 18.48
CA PRO A 106 -17.12 -2.98 18.05
C PRO A 106 -16.05 -2.02 18.55
N SER A 107 -15.52 -2.23 19.75
CA SER A 107 -14.44 -1.40 20.31
C SER A 107 -13.15 -1.56 19.50
N ALA A 108 -12.83 -2.80 19.12
CA ALA A 108 -11.67 -3.09 18.29
C ALA A 108 -11.84 -2.54 16.86
N GLN A 109 -13.02 -2.69 16.25
CA GLN A 109 -13.32 -2.10 14.93
C GLN A 109 -13.10 -0.58 14.94
N LYS A 110 -13.66 0.12 15.94
CA LYS A 110 -13.55 1.58 16.06
C LYS A 110 -12.09 2.03 16.15
N GLN A 111 -11.30 1.35 16.97
CA GLN A 111 -9.86 1.64 17.11
C GLN A 111 -9.09 1.35 15.81
N CYS A 112 -9.38 0.22 15.17
CA CYS A 112 -8.78 -0.13 13.89
C CYS A 112 -9.05 0.91 12.80
N LEU A 113 -10.27 1.45 12.74
CA LEU A 113 -10.68 2.46 11.77
C LEU A 113 -10.15 3.87 12.08
N ASN A 114 -9.69 4.12 13.31
CA ASN A 114 -9.00 5.35 13.70
C ASN A 114 -7.49 5.32 13.43
N HIS A 115 -6.95 4.18 13.01
CA HIS A 115 -5.53 4.03 12.70
C HIS A 115 -5.13 4.75 11.41
N HIS A 116 -3.85 5.12 11.28
CA HIS A 116 -3.35 5.81 10.08
C HIS A 116 -3.53 5.02 8.77
N HIS A 117 -3.59 3.69 8.85
CA HIS A 117 -3.82 2.81 7.70
C HIS A 117 -5.31 2.43 7.49
N ARG A 118 -6.26 3.22 8.03
CA ARG A 118 -7.71 2.90 8.01
C ARG A 118 -8.26 2.43 6.65
N ASN A 119 -7.79 3.01 5.55
CA ASN A 119 -8.29 2.66 4.21
C ASN A 119 -7.90 1.23 3.82
N VAL A 120 -6.65 0.84 4.10
CA VAL A 120 -6.15 -0.52 3.86
C VAL A 120 -6.86 -1.51 4.77
N ILE A 121 -6.99 -1.16 6.06
CA ILE A 121 -7.64 -2.00 7.06
C ILE A 121 -9.10 -2.25 6.70
N LYS A 122 -9.85 -1.19 6.39
CA LYS A 122 -11.26 -1.28 5.96
C LYS A 122 -11.41 -2.13 4.70
N TYR A 123 -10.57 -1.89 3.69
CA TYR A 123 -10.60 -2.68 2.47
C TYR A 123 -10.32 -4.17 2.74
N PHE A 124 -9.30 -4.47 3.57
CA PHE A 124 -8.99 -5.84 3.93
C PHE A 124 -10.17 -6.51 4.64
N PHE A 125 -10.70 -5.94 5.72
CA PHE A 125 -11.76 -6.58 6.50
C PHE A 125 -13.12 -6.63 5.78
N ASN A 126 -13.34 -5.82 4.75
CA ASN A 126 -14.50 -5.99 3.85
C ASN A 126 -14.35 -7.20 2.92
N ASN A 127 -13.13 -7.69 2.72
CA ASN A 127 -12.81 -8.74 1.75
C ASN A 127 -12.18 -9.98 2.38
N TYR A 128 -11.82 -9.95 3.67
CA TYR A 128 -10.88 -10.90 4.26
C TYR A 128 -11.30 -12.35 4.12
N GLU A 129 -12.60 -12.67 4.14
CA GLU A 129 -13.08 -14.04 3.98
C GLU A 129 -12.60 -14.67 2.67
N ARG A 130 -12.58 -13.91 1.57
CA ARG A 130 -12.11 -14.44 0.28
C ARG A 130 -10.61 -14.68 0.24
N TYR A 131 -9.81 -13.97 1.05
CA TYR A 131 -8.35 -14.18 1.09
C TYR A 131 -7.95 -15.50 1.73
N PHE A 132 -8.84 -16.08 2.55
CA PHE A 132 -8.63 -17.36 3.21
C PHE A 132 -9.43 -18.51 2.56
N SER A 133 -10.07 -18.25 1.42
CA SER A 133 -10.72 -19.28 0.60
C SER A 133 -9.69 -20.03 -0.24
N GLU A 134 -9.91 -21.33 -0.46
CA GLU A 134 -9.09 -22.14 -1.38
C GLU A 134 -9.20 -21.62 -2.83
N GLU A 135 -10.38 -21.11 -3.19
CA GLU A 135 -10.70 -20.53 -4.51
C GLU A 135 -10.34 -19.04 -4.61
N PHE A 136 -9.48 -18.52 -3.72
CA PHE A 136 -9.14 -17.10 -3.72
C PHE A 136 -8.52 -16.66 -5.04
N GLU A 137 -9.23 -15.83 -5.80
CA GLU A 137 -8.67 -15.12 -6.96
C GLU A 137 -8.22 -13.70 -6.59
N LEU A 138 -6.96 -13.39 -6.91
CA LEU A 138 -6.37 -12.09 -6.61
C LEU A 138 -6.86 -11.04 -7.60
N THR A 139 -7.43 -9.95 -7.09
CA THR A 139 -7.87 -8.82 -7.91
C THR A 139 -6.77 -7.78 -8.06
N LEU A 140 -6.90 -6.92 -9.06
CA LEU A 140 -5.99 -5.80 -9.23
C LEU A 140 -6.05 -4.83 -8.03
N ASP A 141 -7.23 -4.60 -7.46
CA ASP A 141 -7.40 -3.71 -6.31
C ASP A 141 -6.66 -4.25 -5.08
N ASP A 142 -6.56 -5.56 -4.93
CA ASP A 142 -5.76 -6.19 -3.86
C ASP A 142 -4.28 -5.85 -3.99
N VAL A 143 -3.77 -5.93 -5.22
CA VAL A 143 -2.37 -5.61 -5.52
C VAL A 143 -2.08 -4.14 -5.24
N LEU A 144 -2.98 -3.25 -5.66
CA LEU A 144 -2.78 -1.81 -5.53
C LEU A 144 -2.92 -1.35 -4.07
N ILE A 145 -3.98 -1.78 -3.38
CA ILE A 145 -4.27 -1.33 -2.02
C ILE A 145 -3.29 -1.92 -1.01
N SER A 146 -2.92 -3.19 -1.14
CA SER A 146 -1.94 -3.81 -0.24
C SER A 146 -0.56 -3.14 -0.32
N LYS A 147 -0.15 -2.67 -1.51
CA LYS A 147 1.12 -1.96 -1.72
C LYS A 147 1.15 -0.57 -1.13
N ASN A 148 0.00 0.13 -1.03
CA ASN A 148 -0.07 1.45 -0.41
C ASN A 148 0.32 1.45 1.09
N SER A 149 0.55 0.26 1.67
CA SER A 149 1.00 0.05 3.04
C SER A 149 2.50 0.25 3.27
N TYR A 150 3.33 0.13 2.22
CA TYR A 150 4.79 0.19 2.33
C TYR A 150 5.34 1.47 1.73
N ASP A 151 5.50 2.47 2.58
CA ASP A 151 6.29 3.67 2.32
C ASP A 151 7.78 3.33 2.23
N SER A 152 8.33 3.10 1.04
CA SER A 152 9.79 3.26 0.89
C SER A 152 10.23 3.89 -0.43
N GLY A 153 10.65 5.15 -0.31
CA GLY A 153 11.64 5.81 -1.15
C GLY A 153 11.15 6.28 -2.51
N VAL A 154 11.27 5.40 -3.50
CA VAL A 154 11.00 5.72 -4.91
C VAL A 154 10.39 4.49 -5.57
N GLU A 155 9.18 4.63 -6.09
CA GLU A 155 8.53 3.59 -6.89
C GLU A 155 8.67 3.93 -8.37
N LYS A 156 9.22 3.00 -9.16
CA LYS A 156 9.30 3.13 -10.62
C LYS A 156 8.43 2.08 -11.29
N PHE A 157 7.64 2.49 -12.28
CA PHE A 157 6.94 1.57 -13.17
C PHE A 157 6.77 2.17 -14.55
N ASN A 158 6.44 1.33 -15.53
CA ASN A 158 6.12 1.77 -16.87
C ASN A 158 4.72 1.30 -17.28
N ILE A 159 4.12 2.10 -18.15
CA ILE A 159 2.90 1.80 -18.89
C ILE A 159 3.11 2.18 -20.35
N LYS A 160 2.28 1.63 -21.24
CA LYS A 160 2.30 1.96 -22.66
C LYS A 160 0.92 2.46 -23.07
N ILE A 161 0.86 3.70 -23.57
CA ILE A 161 -0.37 4.34 -24.04
C ILE A 161 -0.11 4.78 -25.48
N ASP A 162 -0.95 4.36 -26.42
CA ASP A 162 -0.87 4.72 -27.85
C ASP A 162 0.52 4.57 -28.47
N GLY A 163 1.22 3.49 -28.12
CA GLY A 163 2.56 3.22 -28.63
C GLY A 163 3.70 3.91 -27.89
N ILE A 164 3.40 4.91 -27.04
CA ILE A 164 4.36 5.65 -26.22
C ILE A 164 4.56 4.94 -24.89
N LYS A 165 5.82 4.74 -24.50
CA LYS A 165 6.17 4.16 -23.20
C LYS A 165 6.33 5.27 -22.18
N LEU A 166 5.43 5.31 -21.19
CA LEU A 166 5.52 6.24 -20.09
C LEU A 166 6.29 5.60 -18.93
N ASN A 167 7.40 6.22 -18.54
CA ASN A 167 8.20 5.81 -17.39
C ASN A 167 7.79 6.68 -16.19
N ILE A 168 7.05 6.11 -15.25
CA ILE A 168 6.51 6.83 -14.09
C ILE A 168 7.40 6.58 -12.89
N ILE A 169 7.79 7.65 -12.23
CA ILE A 169 8.62 7.65 -11.04
C ILE A 169 7.86 8.37 -9.93
N ASN A 170 7.56 7.68 -8.84
CA ASN A 170 6.86 8.22 -7.69
C ASN A 170 7.80 8.34 -6.50
N VAL A 171 7.81 9.50 -5.86
CA VAL A 171 8.60 9.78 -4.66
C VAL A 171 7.66 10.06 -3.49
N THR A 172 7.50 9.07 -2.60
CA THR A 172 6.57 9.10 -1.45
C THR A 172 7.24 9.55 -0.15
N LYS A 173 8.56 9.44 -0.04
CA LYS A 173 9.34 10.04 1.05
C LYS A 173 10.56 10.74 0.46
N PRO A 174 10.96 11.91 0.99
CA PRO A 174 12.30 12.41 0.74
C PRO A 174 13.26 11.32 1.21
N ILE A 175 13.97 10.68 0.28
CA ILE A 175 15.09 9.83 0.67
C ILE A 175 16.04 10.75 1.42
N MET A 176 16.31 10.43 2.69
CA MET A 176 17.24 11.19 3.51
C MET A 176 18.55 11.42 2.73
N ASN A 177 19.06 12.65 2.80
CA ASN A 177 20.36 13.10 2.29
C ASN A 177 20.47 13.26 0.76
N GLY A 178 19.56 14.00 0.11
CA GLY A 178 19.79 14.54 -1.24
C GLY A 178 19.78 13.53 -2.40
N LYS A 179 19.69 12.21 -2.13
CA LYS A 179 19.64 11.14 -3.15
C LYS A 179 18.41 11.18 -4.07
N TRP A 180 17.41 11.98 -3.72
CA TRP A 180 16.20 12.17 -4.53
C TRP A 180 16.42 13.11 -5.72
N LEU A 181 17.48 13.95 -5.72
CA LEU A 181 17.81 14.85 -6.84
C LEU A 181 18.12 14.08 -8.13
N ASN A 182 18.82 12.95 -8.04
CA ASN A 182 19.15 12.11 -9.21
C ASN A 182 17.91 11.48 -9.86
N VAL A 183 16.75 11.60 -9.22
CA VAL A 183 15.46 11.13 -9.77
C VAL A 183 14.86 12.16 -10.74
N PHE A 184 15.36 13.41 -10.74
CA PHE A 184 14.98 14.47 -11.68
C PHE A 184 15.71 14.38 -13.02
N ASP A 185 16.80 13.60 -13.09
CA ASP A 185 17.56 13.44 -14.33
C ASP A 185 16.69 12.80 -15.42
N ASN A 186 16.66 13.43 -16.59
CA ASN A 186 15.92 12.95 -17.77
C ASN A 186 14.42 12.74 -17.56
N VAL A 187 13.80 13.59 -16.73
CA VAL A 187 12.33 13.68 -16.61
C VAL A 187 11.78 14.67 -17.63
N ASN A 188 10.70 14.30 -18.32
CA ASN A 188 10.02 15.16 -19.28
C ASN A 188 8.89 15.98 -18.65
N LEU A 189 8.22 15.43 -17.63
CA LEU A 189 7.09 16.06 -16.95
C LEU A 189 7.15 15.82 -15.44
N ILE A 190 6.87 16.88 -14.68
CA ILE A 190 6.68 16.82 -13.23
C ILE A 190 5.19 17.03 -12.92
N ILE A 191 4.62 16.12 -12.14
CA ILE A 191 3.26 16.22 -11.60
C ILE A 191 3.35 16.35 -10.08
N TYR A 192 2.95 17.50 -9.57
CA TYR A 192 2.84 17.75 -8.14
C TYR A 192 1.41 17.52 -7.65
N CYS A 193 1.22 16.63 -6.67
CA CYS A 193 -0.09 16.33 -6.11
C CYS A 193 -0.25 16.97 -4.72
N ALA A 194 -1.19 17.89 -4.59
CA ALA A 194 -1.59 18.49 -3.32
C ALA A 194 -3.01 18.07 -2.94
N SER A 195 -3.23 17.85 -1.64
CA SER A 195 -4.56 17.56 -1.09
C SER A 195 -5.23 18.86 -0.66
N LEU A 196 -6.42 19.14 -1.19
CA LEU A 196 -7.20 20.31 -0.80
C LEU A 196 -7.83 20.16 0.60
N THR A 197 -8.03 18.93 1.05
CA THR A 197 -8.70 18.66 2.34
C THR A 197 -7.75 18.72 3.53
N ASP A 198 -6.44 18.69 3.31
CA ASP A 198 -5.44 18.70 4.39
C ASP A 198 -5.04 20.12 4.84
N TYR A 199 -5.74 21.17 4.39
CA TYR A 199 -5.42 22.55 4.74
C TYR A 199 -5.42 22.83 6.27
N ASN A 200 -6.19 22.05 7.04
CA ASN A 200 -6.30 22.17 8.50
C ASN A 200 -5.55 21.08 9.27
N ARG A 201 -4.80 20.20 8.58
CA ARG A 201 -4.12 19.07 9.18
C ARG A 201 -2.73 19.47 9.68
N GLN A 202 -2.51 19.37 10.99
CA GLN A 202 -1.17 19.62 11.55
C GLN A 202 -0.17 18.55 11.08
N SER A 203 0.98 18.99 10.57
CA SER A 203 2.05 18.08 10.19
C SER A 203 2.58 17.34 11.42
N LYS A 204 2.83 16.03 11.29
CA LYS A 204 3.33 15.18 12.39
C LYS A 204 4.65 15.69 12.98
N GLN A 205 5.47 16.40 12.20
CA GLN A 205 6.73 16.99 12.66
C GLN A 205 6.52 18.13 13.68
N ILE A 206 5.37 18.82 13.65
CA ILE A 206 5.05 19.88 14.61
C ILE A 206 4.51 19.30 15.91
N ARG A 207 3.83 18.14 15.86
CA ARG A 207 3.26 17.49 17.06
C ARG A 207 4.32 16.97 18.05
N ASN A 208 5.48 16.53 17.59
CA ASN A 208 6.54 16.01 18.46
C ASN A 208 7.41 17.11 19.11
N LYS A 209 7.06 18.39 18.93
CA LYS A 209 7.77 19.54 19.52
C LYS A 209 6.97 20.26 20.61
N LYS A 210 5.88 19.67 21.10
CA LYS A 210 5.08 20.19 22.21
C LYS A 210 5.00 19.17 23.33
#